data_AF-A0A2A5EE61-F1
#
_entry.id   AF-A0A2A5EE61-F1
#
_cell.length_a   1.000
_cell.length_b   1.000
_cell.length_c   1.000
_cell.angle_alpha   90.00
_cell.angle_beta   90.00
_cell.angle_gamma   90.00
#
_symmetry.space_group_name_H-M   'P 1'
#
loop_
_entity.id
_entity.type
_entity.pdbx_description
1 polymer ?
#
loop_
_entity_poly.entity_id
_entity_poly.type
_entity_poly.pdbx_seq_one_letter_code
_entity_poly.pdbx_strand_id
1 'polypeptide(L)'
;MDAISSINQISASGDVALQGTRRAKAFESLEEMFLSILFKEMRKSIPDGGIMEKSHATKVYEEMLDETFAAQMAKSGQLGIAKQLSEQWRVQQLQESMQSDALANNTKVLESL
;
A
#
# COMPACT_ATOMS: atom_id res chain seq x y z
N MET A 1 -12.86 14.88 36.43
CA MET A 1 -13.66 14.83 35.18
C MET A 1 -12.81 14.23 34.05
N ASP A 2 -11.94 13.26 34.39
CA ASP A 2 -10.70 12.98 33.61
C ASP A 2 -10.61 11.54 33.08
N ALA A 3 -11.43 10.62 33.59
CA ALA A 3 -11.41 9.22 33.16
C ALA A 3 -12.03 9.03 31.75
N ILE A 4 -13.12 9.75 31.43
CA ILE A 4 -13.83 9.61 30.15
C ILE A 4 -13.02 10.20 28.98
N SER A 5 -12.32 11.32 29.22
CA SER A 5 -11.37 11.92 28.25
C SER A 5 -10.23 10.94 27.93
N SER A 6 -9.66 10.30 28.95
CA SER A 6 -8.59 9.32 28.81
C SER A 6 -9.03 8.07 28.06
N ILE A 7 -10.26 7.59 28.31
CA ILE A 7 -10.85 6.45 27.58
C ILE A 7 -11.02 6.74 26.09
N ASN A 8 -11.45 7.97 25.74
CA ASN A 8 -11.66 8.34 24.34
C ASN A 8 -10.34 8.57 23.57
N GLN A 9 -9.26 8.97 24.26
CA GLN A 9 -7.93 9.05 23.67
C GLN A 9 -7.31 7.67 23.40
N ILE A 10 -7.62 6.67 24.23
CA ILE A 10 -7.16 5.28 24.06
C ILE A 10 -7.85 4.62 22.85
N SER A 11 -9.16 4.82 22.68
CA SER A 11 -9.89 4.30 21.50
C SER A 11 -9.44 4.97 20.20
N ALA A 12 -9.27 6.29 20.19
CA ALA A 12 -8.80 7.02 19.01
C ALA A 12 -7.36 6.61 18.60
N SER A 13 -6.46 6.39 19.57
CA SER A 13 -5.09 5.95 19.28
C SER A 13 -5.04 4.52 18.73
N GLY A 14 -5.94 3.64 19.19
CA GLY A 14 -6.09 2.27 18.67
C GLY A 14 -6.54 2.24 17.21
N ASP A 15 -7.55 3.04 16.86
CA ASP A 15 -8.06 3.09 15.48
C ASP A 15 -7.04 3.66 14.49
N VAL A 16 -6.26 4.68 14.88
CA VAL A 16 -5.21 5.26 14.03
C VAL A 16 -4.07 4.26 13.76
N ALA A 17 -3.66 3.49 14.76
CA ALA A 17 -2.63 2.45 14.60
C ALA A 17 -3.12 1.30 13.69
N LEU A 18 -4.38 0.86 13.85
CA LEU A 18 -5.00 -0.14 12.99
C LEU A 18 -5.14 0.35 11.54
N GLN A 19 -5.51 1.62 11.34
CA GLN A 19 -5.56 2.21 10.01
C GLN A 19 -4.16 2.30 9.37
N GLY A 20 -3.14 2.65 10.14
CA GLY A 20 -1.74 2.66 9.67
C GLY A 20 -1.27 1.30 9.16
N THR A 21 -1.52 0.23 9.93
CA THR A 21 -1.15 -1.14 9.54
C THR A 21 -1.95 -1.64 8.33
N ARG A 22 -3.24 -1.29 8.22
CA ARG A 22 -4.05 -1.62 7.04
C ARG A 22 -3.54 -0.94 5.77
N ARG A 23 -3.15 0.33 5.84
CA ARG A 23 -2.56 1.06 4.70
C ARG A 23 -1.24 0.45 4.25
N ALA A 24 -0.36 0.15 5.20
CA ALA A 24 0.92 -0.49 4.89
C ALA A 24 0.72 -1.83 4.15
N LYS A 25 -0.22 -2.67 4.61
CA LYS A 25 -0.59 -3.91 3.92
C LYS A 25 -1.17 -3.66 2.52
N ALA A 26 -2.01 -2.64 2.35
CA ALA A 26 -2.58 -2.33 1.04
C ALA A 26 -1.48 -1.94 0.03
N PHE A 27 -0.46 -1.19 0.46
CA PHE A 27 0.67 -0.83 -0.40
C PHE A 27 1.57 -2.04 -0.71
N GLU A 28 1.81 -2.93 0.26
CA GLU A 28 2.50 -4.21 0.03
C GLU A 28 1.75 -5.09 -0.99
N SER A 29 0.42 -5.21 -0.87
CA SER A 29 -0.40 -5.96 -1.84
C SER A 29 -0.40 -5.34 -3.24
N LEU A 30 -0.24 -4.03 -3.36
CA LEU A 30 -0.08 -3.38 -4.66
C LEU A 30 1.27 -3.72 -5.30
N GLU A 31 2.34 -3.78 -4.52
CA GLU A 31 3.66 -4.21 -4.97
C GLU A 31 3.66 -5.69 -5.38
N GLU A 32 2.95 -6.55 -4.64
CA GLU A 32 2.71 -7.96 -4.99
C GLU A 32 1.97 -8.10 -6.33
N MET A 33 0.86 -7.39 -6.51
CA MET A 33 0.11 -7.41 -7.77
C MET A 33 0.97 -6.93 -8.94
N PHE A 34 1.75 -5.87 -8.75
CA PHE A 34 2.66 -5.36 -9.77
C PHE A 34 3.71 -6.40 -10.15
N LEU A 35 4.33 -7.06 -9.16
CA LEU A 35 5.29 -8.15 -9.39
C LEU A 35 4.67 -9.33 -10.13
N SER A 36 3.46 -9.75 -9.78
CA SER A 36 2.75 -10.82 -10.47
C SER A 36 2.53 -10.49 -11.96
N ILE A 37 2.10 -9.25 -12.25
CA ILE A 37 1.97 -8.77 -13.64
C ILE A 37 3.34 -8.76 -14.33
N LEU A 38 4.38 -8.27 -13.65
CA LEU A 38 5.73 -8.21 -14.19
C LEU A 38 6.25 -9.61 -14.57
N PHE A 39 6.10 -10.60 -13.68
CA PHE A 39 6.49 -11.98 -13.95
C PHE A 39 5.74 -12.56 -15.15
N LYS A 40 4.43 -12.32 -15.22
CA LYS A 40 3.60 -12.76 -16.33
C LYS A 40 4.05 -12.16 -17.67
N GLU A 41 4.34 -10.86 -17.70
CA GLU A 41 4.84 -10.20 -18.93
C GLU A 41 6.25 -10.66 -19.31
N MET A 42 7.14 -10.86 -18.33
CA MET A 42 8.46 -11.44 -18.60
C MET A 42 8.35 -12.85 -19.18
N ARG A 43 7.44 -13.68 -18.66
CA ARG A 43 7.22 -15.05 -19.17
C ARG A 43 6.67 -15.06 -20.59
N LYS A 44 5.76 -14.14 -20.94
CA LYS A 44 5.26 -13.96 -22.32
C LYS A 44 6.35 -13.60 -23.32
N SER A 45 7.45 -12.99 -22.87
CA SER A 45 8.59 -12.65 -23.74
C SER A 45 9.43 -13.88 -24.13
N ILE A 46 9.25 -15.01 -23.44
CA ILE A 46 9.90 -16.28 -23.77
C ILE A 46 9.05 -16.99 -24.83
N PRO A 47 9.59 -17.26 -26.03
CA PRO A 47 8.83 -17.94 -27.08
C PRO A 47 8.34 -19.32 -26.64
N ASP A 48 7.06 -19.60 -26.87
CA ASP A 48 6.52 -20.95 -26.77
C ASP A 48 7.03 -21.76 -27.97
N GLY A 49 8.10 -22.56 -27.79
CA GLY A 49 8.73 -23.24 -28.93
C GLY A 49 9.88 -24.19 -28.63
N GLY A 50 9.96 -24.74 -27.42
CA GLY A 50 10.91 -25.81 -27.11
C GLY A 50 10.53 -27.13 -27.80
N ILE A 51 11.43 -28.14 -27.71
CA ILE A 51 11.20 -29.51 -28.23
C ILE A 51 9.95 -30.18 -27.62
N MET A 52 9.42 -29.64 -26.52
CA MET A 52 8.18 -30.10 -25.88
C MET A 52 7.20 -28.93 -25.69
N GLU A 53 5.93 -29.16 -26.05
CA GLU A 53 4.84 -28.24 -25.72
C GLU A 53 4.61 -28.17 -24.20
N LYS A 54 4.33 -26.96 -23.70
CA LYS A 54 3.94 -26.77 -22.30
C LYS A 54 2.56 -27.38 -22.05
N SER A 55 2.49 -28.35 -21.15
CA SER A 55 1.21 -28.90 -20.69
C SER A 55 0.37 -27.86 -19.93
N HIS A 56 -0.94 -28.06 -19.86
CA HIS A 56 -1.82 -27.22 -19.03
C HIS A 56 -1.39 -27.20 -17.55
N ALA A 57 -1.00 -28.37 -17.02
CA ALA A 57 -0.50 -28.48 -15.64
C ALA A 57 0.76 -27.64 -15.41
N THR A 58 1.67 -27.59 -16.38
CA THR A 58 2.87 -26.75 -16.33
C THR A 58 2.50 -25.26 -16.25
N LYS A 59 1.53 -24.80 -17.04
CA LYS A 59 1.08 -23.39 -17.02
C LYS A 59 0.51 -23.01 -15.66
N VAL A 60 -0.37 -23.84 -15.09
CA VAL A 60 -0.95 -23.60 -13.76
C VAL A 60 0.14 -23.58 -12.68
N TYR A 61 1.10 -24.51 -12.74
CA TYR A 61 2.22 -24.52 -11.80
C TYR A 61 3.09 -23.25 -11.91
N GLU A 62 3.39 -22.82 -13.14
CA GLU A 62 4.15 -21.60 -13.40
C GLU A 62 3.42 -20.35 -12.86
N GLU A 63 2.10 -20.25 -13.02
CA GLU A 63 1.29 -19.17 -12.47
C GLU A 63 1.33 -19.16 -10.93
N MET A 64 1.15 -20.31 -10.29
CA MET A 64 1.26 -20.43 -8.83
C MET A 64 2.67 -20.07 -8.33
N LEU A 65 3.71 -20.46 -9.07
CA LEU A 65 5.08 -20.12 -8.75
C LEU A 65 5.30 -18.61 -8.80
N ASP A 66 4.85 -17.96 -9.88
CA ASP A 66 4.96 -16.52 -10.08
C ASP A 66 4.24 -15.75 -8.96
N GLU A 67 3.05 -16.20 -8.53
CA GLU A 67 2.33 -15.64 -7.39
C GLU A 67 3.12 -15.75 -6.08
N THR A 68 3.70 -16.91 -5.79
CA THR A 68 4.49 -17.09 -4.54
C THR A 68 5.75 -16.24 -4.51
N PHE A 69 6.42 -16.09 -5.66
CA PHE A 69 7.59 -15.24 -5.78
C PHE A 69 7.21 -13.76 -5.65
N ALA A 70 6.11 -13.34 -6.27
CA ALA A 70 5.60 -11.98 -6.13
C ALA A 70 5.29 -11.65 -4.67
N ALA A 71 4.59 -12.53 -3.96
CA ALA A 71 4.27 -12.35 -2.54
C ALA A 71 5.54 -12.25 -1.67
N GLN A 72 6.52 -13.14 -1.88
CA GLN A 72 7.74 -13.15 -1.10
C GLN A 72 8.61 -11.91 -1.37
N MET A 73 8.70 -11.48 -2.62
CA MET A 73 9.45 -10.28 -3.01
C MET A 73 8.77 -9.00 -2.52
N ALA A 74 7.45 -8.89 -2.63
CA ALA A 74 6.72 -7.74 -2.10
C ALA A 74 6.91 -7.61 -0.59
N LYS A 75 6.80 -8.72 0.15
CA LYS A 75 7.04 -8.76 1.58
C LYS A 75 8.46 -8.37 1.98
N SER A 76 9.45 -8.64 1.12
CA SER A 76 10.83 -8.19 1.35
C SER A 76 10.99 -6.68 1.24
N GLY A 77 10.09 -6.00 0.52
CA GLY A 77 10.13 -4.56 0.27
C GLY A 77 11.32 -4.08 -0.56
N GLN A 78 12.04 -4.99 -1.24
CA GLN A 78 13.27 -4.67 -1.97
C GLN A 78 13.04 -3.83 -3.23
N LEU A 79 11.90 -3.96 -3.88
CA LEU A 79 11.52 -3.11 -5.02
C LEU A 79 11.20 -1.68 -4.56
N GLY A 80 10.67 -1.54 -3.33
CA GLY A 80 10.49 -0.25 -2.67
C GLY A 80 9.28 0.53 -3.12
N ILE A 81 8.38 -0.06 -3.92
CA ILE A 81 7.19 0.60 -4.45
C ILE A 81 6.22 0.92 -3.31
N ALA A 82 5.97 -0.04 -2.42
CA ALA A 82 5.09 0.18 -1.27
C ALA A 82 5.61 1.31 -0.37
N LYS A 83 6.94 1.39 -0.20
CA LYS A 83 7.60 2.45 0.57
C LYS A 83 7.41 3.80 -0.11
N GLN A 84 7.68 3.92 -1.40
CA GLN A 84 7.50 5.17 -2.15
C GLN A 84 6.05 5.66 -2.08
N LEU A 85 5.08 4.75 -2.25
CA LEU A 85 3.67 5.08 -2.17
C LEU A 85 3.27 5.55 -0.76
N SER A 86 3.80 4.91 0.28
CA SER A 86 3.58 5.33 1.66
C SER A 86 4.11 6.74 1.94
N GLU A 87 5.29 7.09 1.40
CA GLU A 87 5.87 8.42 1.58
C GLU A 87 5.10 9.49 0.81
N GLN A 88 4.72 9.23 -0.44
CA GLN A 88 3.90 10.15 -1.22
C GLN A 88 2.56 10.41 -0.53
N TRP A 89 1.90 9.35 -0.06
CA TRP A 89 0.64 9.46 0.67
C TRP A 89 0.78 10.26 1.97
N ARG A 90 1.87 10.05 2.74
CA ARG A 90 2.16 10.82 3.95
C ARG A 90 2.38 12.30 3.65
N VAL A 91 3.12 12.62 2.58
CA VAL A 91 3.35 14.01 2.15
C VAL A 91 2.02 14.68 1.77
N GLN A 92 1.16 13.98 1.04
CA GLN A 92 -0.16 14.50 0.67
C GLN A 92 -1.03 14.77 1.90
N GLN A 93 -1.07 13.84 2.86
CA GLN A 93 -1.85 14.02 4.09
C GLN A 93 -1.39 15.24 4.90
N LEU A 94 -0.08 15.51 4.93
CA LEU A 94 0.46 16.68 5.61
C LEU A 94 0.09 17.99 4.88
N GLN A 95 0.07 17.98 3.55
CA GLN A 95 -0.38 19.14 2.77
C GLN A 95 -1.85 19.47 3.05
N GLU A 96 -2.70 18.44 3.14
CA GLU A 96 -4.13 18.60 3.44
C GLU A 96 -4.36 19.15 4.85
N SER A 97 -3.61 18.68 5.86
CA SER A 97 -3.73 19.23 7.23
C SER A 97 -3.29 20.69 7.31
N MET A 98 -2.22 21.06 6.59
CA MET A 98 -1.72 22.44 6.55
C MET A 98 -2.72 23.40 5.86
N GLN A 99 -3.44 22.95 4.84
CA GLN A 99 -4.49 23.74 4.20
C GLN A 99 -5.70 23.94 5.11
N SER A 100 -6.10 22.90 5.85
CA SER A 100 -7.15 22.97 6.87
C SER A 100 -6.85 24.03 7.94
N ASP A 101 -5.62 24.02 8.46
CA ASP A 101 -5.21 24.93 9.54
C ASP A 101 -5.11 26.39 9.05
N ALA A 102 -4.67 26.60 7.81
CA ALA A 102 -4.63 27.92 7.19
C ALA A 102 -6.04 28.51 6.97
N LEU A 103 -7.01 27.69 6.57
CA LEU A 103 -8.41 28.10 6.42
C LEU A 103 -9.05 28.42 7.78
N ALA A 104 -8.84 27.56 8.79
CA ALA A 104 -9.38 27.76 10.13
C ALA A 104 -8.84 29.03 10.81
N ASN A 105 -7.58 29.39 10.56
CA ASN A 105 -6.98 30.59 11.13
C ASN A 105 -7.54 31.87 10.46
N ASN A 106 -7.75 31.85 9.14
CA ASN A 106 -8.36 32.98 8.44
C ASN A 106 -9.80 33.25 8.87
N THR A 107 -10.60 32.21 9.17
CA THR A 107 -11.98 32.41 9.64
C THR A 107 -12.05 33.02 11.05
N LYS A 108 -11.15 32.61 11.96
CA LYS A 108 -11.10 33.17 13.32
C LYS A 108 -10.73 34.65 13.36
N VAL A 109 -9.86 35.10 12.45
CA VAL A 109 -9.49 36.51 12.33
C VAL A 109 -10.70 37.35 11.88
N LEU A 110 -11.54 36.81 10.99
CA LEU A 110 -12.75 37.48 10.50
C LEU A 110 -13.89 37.52 11.53
N GLU A 111 -13.99 36.52 12.41
CA GLU A 111 -14.97 36.52 13.51
C GLU A 111 -14.57 37.42 14.70
N SER A 112 -13.32 37.90 14.73
CA SER A 112 -12.78 38.77 15.78
C SER A 112 -12.78 40.28 15.46
N LEU A 113 -13.34 40.67 14.31
CA LEU A 113 -13.54 42.06 13.85
C LEU A 113 -15.02 42.46 13.99
#